data_AF-A0A4Y7KYH8-F1
#
_entry.id   AF-A0A4Y7KYH8-F1
#
_cell.length_a   1.000
_cell.length_b   1.000
_cell.length_c   1.000
_cell.angle_alpha   90.00
_cell.angle_beta   90.00
_cell.angle_gamma   90.00
#
_symmetry.space_group_name_H-M   'P 1'
#
loop_
_entity.id
_entity.type
_entity.pdbx_description
1 polymer ?
#
loop_
_entity_poly.entity_id
_entity_poly.type
_entity_poly.pdbx_seq_one_letter_code
_entity_poly.pdbx_strand_id
1 'polypeptide(L)'
;MDTANAIQCKSGEIFSSNIAVVCSPCGNSCEVACPHGSTVTSTNCVYRLLKLPLCECCCKMPPKPPPPSPPSPPPPPPSPPPPSPSPPPPSPSPPPPSTPPPPSCTEECPYEMELPDSPDQEQSCRYVLADANQIMME
;
A
#
# COMPACT_ATOMS: atom_id res chain seq x y z
N MET A 1 -45.25 48.98 25.83
CA MET A 1 -45.51 47.72 25.11
C MET A 1 -44.22 46.93 25.22
N ASP A 2 -44.27 45.73 25.77
CA ASP A 2 -43.03 45.04 26.14
C ASP A 2 -42.30 44.49 24.91
N THR A 3 -40.99 44.74 24.82
CA THR A 3 -40.18 44.27 23.71
C THR A 3 -39.88 42.79 23.93
N ALA A 4 -40.78 41.94 23.42
CA ALA A 4 -40.67 40.48 23.52
C ALA A 4 -39.37 39.97 22.88
N ASN A 5 -38.32 39.89 23.70
CA ASN A 5 -36.99 39.44 23.30
C ASN A 5 -37.08 38.05 22.66
N ALA A 6 -36.42 37.89 21.51
CA ALA A 6 -36.28 36.57 20.90
C ALA A 6 -35.46 35.66 21.81
N ILE A 7 -35.76 34.36 21.76
CA ILE A 7 -34.94 33.34 22.43
C ILE A 7 -33.51 33.41 21.88
N GLN A 8 -32.52 33.26 22.76
CA GLN A 8 -31.12 33.15 22.37
C GLN A 8 -30.64 31.74 22.69
N CYS A 9 -30.52 30.91 21.66
CA CYS A 9 -29.98 29.56 21.78
C CYS A 9 -28.46 29.60 21.99
N LYS A 10 -27.93 28.64 22.74
CA LYS A 10 -26.50 28.57 23.09
C LYS A 10 -25.69 28.07 21.90
N SER A 11 -24.37 28.25 21.95
CA SER A 11 -23.48 27.70 20.93
C SER A 11 -23.64 26.18 20.79
N GLY A 12 -23.85 25.71 19.56
CA GLY A 12 -24.15 24.30 19.26
C GLY A 12 -25.60 23.87 19.58
N GLU A 13 -26.53 24.81 19.71
CA GLU A 13 -27.98 24.57 19.68
C GLU A 13 -28.57 25.13 18.38
N ILE A 14 -29.67 24.53 17.91
CA ILE A 14 -30.40 24.91 16.70
C ILE A 14 -31.66 25.67 17.14
N PHE A 15 -31.88 26.86 16.57
CA PHE A 15 -33.15 27.57 16.69
C PHE A 15 -34.20 26.93 15.77
N SER A 16 -35.39 26.67 16.31
CA SER A 16 -36.59 26.30 15.55
C SER A 16 -37.78 27.11 16.06
N SER A 17 -38.89 27.14 15.31
CA SER A 17 -40.11 27.81 15.78
C SER A 17 -41.39 27.18 15.22
N ASN A 18 -42.48 27.33 15.96
CA ASN A 18 -43.77 26.72 15.65
C ASN A 18 -44.91 27.70 15.98
N ILE A 19 -45.87 27.89 15.07
CA ILE A 19 -47.03 28.76 15.31
C ILE A 19 -48.01 27.99 16.21
N ALA A 20 -48.28 28.54 17.39
CA ALA A 20 -49.23 28.00 18.35
C ALA A 20 -50.59 28.71 18.23
N VAL A 21 -51.62 28.12 18.84
CA VAL A 21 -52.93 28.79 19.03
C VAL A 21 -52.92 29.63 20.32
N VAL A 22 -52.18 29.18 21.34
CA VAL A 22 -51.98 29.86 22.63
C VAL A 22 -50.57 29.60 23.17
N CYS A 23 -50.05 30.50 24.00
CA CYS A 23 -48.77 30.29 24.70
C CYS A 23 -48.88 29.33 25.89
N SER A 24 -49.27 28.07 25.66
CA SER A 24 -49.38 27.05 26.71
C SER A 24 -49.43 25.61 26.18
N PRO A 25 -48.55 24.70 26.64
CA PRO A 25 -47.12 24.91 26.88
C PRO A 25 -46.31 24.65 25.59
N CYS A 26 -45.29 25.46 25.30
CA CYS A 26 -44.52 25.31 24.06
C CYS A 26 -43.67 24.03 23.96
N GLY A 27 -43.52 23.25 25.04
CA GLY A 27 -42.75 22.00 25.06
C GLY A 27 -43.13 21.06 23.92
N ASN A 28 -44.39 20.64 23.85
CA ASN A 28 -44.90 19.70 22.85
C ASN A 28 -44.73 20.23 21.41
N SER A 29 -44.98 21.53 21.20
CA SER A 29 -44.76 22.18 19.90
C SER A 29 -43.27 22.20 19.51
N CYS A 30 -42.39 22.38 20.48
CA CYS A 30 -40.94 22.34 20.26
C CYS A 30 -40.41 20.90 20.07
N GLU A 31 -40.97 19.88 20.72
CA GLU A 31 -40.62 18.47 20.46
C GLU A 31 -40.89 18.08 19.01
N VAL A 32 -42.00 18.55 18.43
CA VAL A 32 -42.35 18.31 17.01
C VAL A 32 -41.57 19.22 16.05
N ALA A 33 -41.19 20.43 16.47
CA ALA A 33 -40.45 21.38 15.65
C ALA A 33 -38.91 21.22 15.71
N CYS A 34 -38.39 20.47 16.68
CA CYS A 34 -36.97 20.13 16.76
C CYS A 34 -36.62 18.94 15.82
N PRO A 35 -35.41 18.90 15.24
CA PRO A 35 -35.03 17.81 14.34
C PRO A 35 -34.92 16.47 15.09
N HIS A 36 -35.32 15.39 14.43
CA HIS A 36 -35.32 14.04 14.99
C HIS A 36 -33.99 13.68 15.68
N GLY A 37 -34.09 13.15 16.91
CA GLY A 37 -32.95 12.76 17.74
C GLY A 37 -32.33 13.89 18.56
N SER A 38 -32.68 15.16 18.31
CA SER A 38 -32.33 16.28 19.20
C SER A 38 -33.26 16.37 20.41
N THR A 39 -32.84 17.10 21.45
CA THR A 39 -33.66 17.39 22.63
C THR A 39 -33.95 18.88 22.76
N VAL A 40 -35.15 19.22 23.23
CA VAL A 40 -35.52 20.61 23.55
C VAL A 40 -34.74 21.05 24.80
N THR A 41 -33.92 22.10 24.70
CA THR A 41 -33.14 22.64 25.84
C THR A 41 -33.65 23.97 26.36
N SER A 42 -34.44 24.69 25.56
CA SER A 42 -35.13 25.91 25.98
C SER A 42 -36.35 26.15 25.10
N THR A 43 -37.38 26.79 25.66
CA THR A 43 -38.56 27.25 24.93
C THR A 43 -38.94 28.65 25.39
N ASN A 44 -39.49 29.44 24.49
CA ASN A 44 -40.10 30.73 24.75
C ASN A 44 -41.41 30.83 23.95
N CYS A 45 -42.35 31.67 24.38
CA CYS A 45 -43.51 31.99 23.57
C CYS A 45 -43.62 33.50 23.40
N VAL A 46 -43.51 33.95 22.16
CA VAL A 46 -43.56 35.36 21.78
C VAL A 46 -44.76 35.62 20.90
N TYR A 47 -45.42 36.76 21.07
CA TYR A 47 -46.43 37.21 20.14
C TYR A 47 -45.73 38.00 19.01
N ARG A 48 -45.65 37.40 17.82
CA ARG A 48 -45.10 38.05 16.61
C ARG A 48 -46.24 38.68 15.80
N LEU A 49 -46.07 38.82 14.48
CA LEU A 49 -46.98 39.58 13.61
C LEU A 49 -48.46 39.20 13.84
N LEU A 50 -49.33 40.21 13.81
CA LEU A 50 -50.78 40.09 14.04
C LEU A 50 -51.19 39.52 15.42
N LYS A 51 -50.28 39.53 16.41
CA LYS A 51 -50.47 38.92 17.75
C LYS A 51 -50.69 37.40 17.69
N LEU A 52 -50.10 36.73 16.70
CA LEU A 52 -50.04 35.27 16.66
C LEU A 52 -48.98 34.77 17.66
N PRO A 53 -49.29 33.81 18.56
CA PRO A 53 -48.31 33.21 19.44
C PRO A 53 -47.39 32.28 18.64
N LEU A 54 -46.09 32.52 18.76
CA LEU A 54 -45.02 31.72 18.15
C LEU A 54 -44.19 31.12 19.29
N CYS A 55 -44.16 29.79 19.35
CA CYS A 55 -43.19 29.07 20.17
C CYS A 55 -41.83 29.17 19.49
N GLU A 56 -40.87 29.79 20.18
CA GLU A 56 -39.45 29.82 19.80
C GLU A 56 -38.71 28.74 20.61
N CYS A 57 -37.92 27.91 19.94
CA CYS A 57 -37.40 26.65 20.46
C CYS A 57 -35.88 26.57 20.28
N CYS A 58 -35.16 26.11 21.31
CA CYS A 58 -33.76 25.72 21.19
C CYS A 58 -33.63 24.20 21.29
N CYS A 59 -33.03 23.60 20.25
CA CYS A 59 -32.88 22.17 20.08
C CYS A 59 -31.38 21.80 20.15
N LYS A 60 -31.00 20.84 20.99
CA LYS A 60 -29.61 20.36 21.06
C LYS A 60 -29.49 19.00 20.39
N MET A 61 -28.68 18.94 19.32
CA MET A 61 -28.29 17.65 18.75
C MET A 61 -27.44 16.85 19.77
N PRO A 62 -27.61 15.52 19.86
CA PRO A 62 -26.71 14.67 20.61
C PRO A 62 -25.30 14.76 20.00
N PRO A 63 -24.24 14.51 20.79
CA PRO A 63 -22.89 14.40 20.24
C PRO A 63 -22.87 13.30 19.16
N LYS A 64 -22.22 13.58 18.02
CA LYS A 64 -22.00 12.57 16.99
C LYS A 64 -21.29 11.37 17.63
N PRO A 65 -21.72 10.11 17.39
CA PRO A 65 -21.00 8.95 17.89
C PRO A 65 -19.54 8.98 17.39
N PRO A 66 -18.60 8.40 18.15
CA PRO A 66 -17.22 8.28 17.71
C PRO A 66 -17.16 7.54 16.36
N PRO A 67 -16.16 7.83 15.50
CA PRO A 67 -15.96 7.06 14.29
C PRO A 67 -15.74 5.57 14.65
N PRO A 68 -16.17 4.63 13.78
CA PRO A 68 -15.87 3.22 14.00
C PRO A 68 -14.35 3.01 14.04
N SER A 69 -13.90 2.07 14.87
CA SER A 69 -12.51 1.64 14.90
C SER A 69 -12.03 1.23 13.50
N PRO A 70 -10.77 1.53 13.11
CA PRO A 70 -10.22 1.02 11.87
C PRO A 70 -10.23 -0.52 11.88
N PRO A 71 -10.36 -1.17 10.72
CA PRO A 71 -10.25 -2.63 10.63
C PRO A 71 -8.85 -3.08 11.08
N SER A 72 -8.78 -4.26 11.69
CA SER A 72 -7.51 -4.90 12.05
C SER A 72 -6.60 -5.04 10.83
N PRO A 73 -5.27 -4.88 10.97
CA PRO A 73 -4.35 -5.16 9.88
C PRO A 73 -4.44 -6.63 9.45
N PRO A 74 -4.17 -6.94 8.16
CA PRO A 74 -4.09 -8.32 7.70
C PRO A 74 -2.97 -9.08 8.43
N PRO A 75 -3.08 -10.42 8.56
CA PRO A 75 -2.00 -11.23 9.13
C PRO A 75 -0.73 -11.12 8.28
N PRO A 76 0.46 -11.32 8.87
CA PRO A 76 1.71 -11.36 8.13
C PRO A 76 1.70 -12.51 7.10
N PRO A 77 2.46 -12.39 5.99
CA PRO A 77 2.60 -13.46 5.02
C PRO A 77 3.23 -14.71 5.67
N PRO A 78 2.95 -15.92 5.16
CA PRO A 78 3.60 -17.14 5.62
C PRO A 78 5.11 -17.09 5.36
N SER A 79 5.88 -17.73 6.25
CA SER A 79 7.32 -17.88 6.07
C SER A 79 7.66 -18.57 4.73
N PRO A 80 8.76 -18.20 4.06
CA PRO A 80 9.22 -18.91 2.87
C PRO A 80 9.59 -20.36 3.20
N PRO A 81 9.52 -21.28 2.22
CA PRO A 81 9.99 -22.65 2.40
C PRO A 81 11.51 -22.68 2.69
N PRO A 82 12.00 -23.72 3.41
CA PRO A 82 13.43 -23.89 3.64
C PRO A 82 14.19 -24.12 2.32
N PRO A 83 15.49 -23.78 2.26
CA PRO A 83 16.31 -24.05 1.08
C PRO A 83 16.44 -25.56 0.83
N SER A 84 16.51 -25.95 -0.45
CA SER A 84 16.79 -27.33 -0.84
C SER A 84 18.16 -27.78 -0.30
N PRO A 85 18.32 -29.07 0.06
CA PRO A 85 19.62 -29.63 0.42
C PRO A 85 20.58 -29.59 -0.77
N SER A 86 21.89 -29.49 -0.49
CA SER A 86 22.94 -29.57 -1.49
C SER A 86 22.89 -30.90 -2.27
N PRO A 87 23.26 -30.91 -3.56
CA PRO A 87 23.40 -32.16 -4.32
C PRO A 87 24.50 -33.05 -3.73
N PRO A 88 24.43 -34.38 -3.94
CA PRO A 88 25.50 -35.30 -3.54
C PRO A 88 26.81 -34.99 -4.28
N PRO A 89 27.97 -35.34 -3.70
CA PRO A 89 29.26 -35.20 -4.38
C PRO A 89 29.34 -36.09 -5.63
N PRO A 90 30.15 -35.71 -6.64
CA PRO A 90 30.37 -36.54 -7.81
C PRO A 90 31.05 -37.86 -7.43
N SER A 91 30.69 -38.95 -8.14
CA SER A 91 31.35 -40.24 -8.00
C SER A 91 32.85 -40.14 -8.31
N PRO A 92 33.72 -40.91 -7.63
CA PRO A 92 35.14 -40.96 -7.95
C PRO A 92 35.38 -41.52 -9.35
N SER A 93 36.40 -41.01 -10.04
CA SER A 93 36.85 -41.55 -11.32
C SER A 93 37.26 -43.03 -11.20
N PRO A 94 37.06 -43.84 -12.25
CA PRO A 94 37.57 -45.21 -12.27
C PRO A 94 39.11 -45.23 -12.18
N PRO A 95 39.71 -46.30 -11.65
CA PRO A 95 41.16 -46.44 -11.63
C PRO A 95 41.73 -46.48 -13.06
N PRO A 96 42.96 -45.98 -13.29
CA PRO A 96 43.61 -46.08 -14.58
C PRO A 96 43.86 -47.55 -14.95
N PRO A 97 43.83 -47.91 -16.25
CA PRO A 97 44.19 -49.25 -16.67
C PRO A 97 45.65 -49.55 -16.33
N SER A 98 45.93 -50.75 -15.81
CA SER A 98 47.29 -51.19 -15.49
C SER A 98 48.18 -51.15 -16.74
N THR A 99 49.28 -50.40 -16.68
CA THR A 99 50.27 -50.39 -17.75
C THR A 99 50.92 -51.78 -17.90
N PRO A 100 51.15 -52.27 -19.14
CA PRO A 100 51.91 -53.50 -19.34
C PRO A 100 53.36 -53.33 -18.84
N PRO A 101 54.03 -54.42 -18.42
CA PRO A 101 55.43 -54.36 -18.02
C PRO A 101 56.31 -53.95 -19.22
N PRO A 102 57.38 -53.16 -19.00
CA PRO A 102 58.29 -52.80 -20.07
C PRO A 102 59.06 -54.03 -20.57
N PRO A 103 59.43 -54.09 -21.86
CA PRO A 103 60.36 -55.10 -22.36
C PRO A 103 61.76 -54.86 -21.76
N SER A 104 62.47 -55.94 -21.42
CA SER A 104 63.88 -55.87 -21.04
C SER A 104 64.74 -55.65 -22.28
N CYS A 105 65.06 -54.39 -22.57
CA CYS A 105 66.04 -54.04 -23.60
C CYS A 105 67.47 -54.25 -23.07
N THR A 106 68.06 -55.39 -23.44
CA THR A 106 69.52 -55.55 -23.54
C THR A 106 69.97 -55.00 -24.91
N GLU A 107 71.29 -54.98 -25.11
CA GLU A 107 72.00 -54.58 -26.33
C GLU A 107 72.19 -53.08 -26.58
N GLU A 108 73.42 -52.81 -27.01
CA GLU A 108 74.16 -51.59 -27.27
C GLU A 108 73.54 -50.57 -28.24
N CYS A 109 73.79 -49.28 -27.95
CA CYS A 109 73.90 -48.25 -28.99
C CYS A 109 75.20 -48.46 -29.79
N PRO A 110 75.19 -48.21 -31.10
CA PRO A 110 75.72 -46.90 -31.51
C PRO A 110 74.92 -46.18 -32.62
N TYR A 111 75.20 -44.88 -32.68
CA TYR A 111 75.08 -43.95 -33.82
C TYR A 111 74.75 -44.52 -35.21
N GLU A 112 73.83 -43.85 -35.91
CA GLU A 112 74.11 -43.22 -37.20
C GLU A 112 73.27 -41.91 -37.30
N MET A 113 73.65 -41.02 -38.21
CA MET A 113 73.21 -39.62 -38.31
C MET A 113 72.10 -39.42 -39.36
N GLU A 114 71.28 -38.36 -39.26
CA GLU A 114 71.06 -37.32 -40.31
C GLU A 114 69.93 -36.31 -39.97
N LEU A 115 70.06 -35.09 -40.52
CA LEU A 115 69.12 -33.94 -40.56
C LEU A 115 69.02 -33.47 -42.04
N PRO A 116 68.11 -32.55 -42.48
CA PRO A 116 67.16 -31.69 -41.75
C PRO A 116 65.69 -32.09 -42.08
N ASP A 117 64.64 -31.31 -42.43
CA ASP A 117 64.34 -29.87 -42.65
C ASP A 117 62.78 -29.73 -42.66
N SER A 118 62.06 -28.59 -42.58
CA SER A 118 62.33 -27.15 -42.32
C SER A 118 61.05 -26.48 -41.77
N PRO A 119 61.06 -25.25 -41.19
CA PRO A 119 59.90 -24.67 -40.49
C PRO A 119 59.15 -23.53 -41.23
N ASP A 120 57.81 -23.58 -41.25
CA ASP A 120 56.88 -22.49 -41.58
C ASP A 120 55.50 -22.89 -40.99
N GLN A 121 54.89 -22.26 -39.97
CA GLN A 121 54.82 -20.90 -39.39
C GLN A 121 53.68 -19.98 -39.89
N GLU A 122 52.47 -20.38 -39.48
CA GLU A 122 51.47 -19.51 -38.81
C GLU A 122 51.15 -18.13 -39.45
N GLN A 123 50.00 -18.07 -40.12
CA GLN A 123 49.21 -16.85 -40.40
C GLN A 123 47.80 -17.26 -40.85
N SER A 124 46.72 -16.49 -40.66
CA SER A 124 46.55 -15.22 -39.95
C SER A 124 45.11 -15.07 -39.47
N CYS A 125 44.88 -14.66 -38.22
CA CYS A 125 43.55 -14.27 -37.74
C CYS A 125 43.28 -12.78 -37.99
N ARG A 126 42.21 -12.44 -38.71
CA ARG A 126 41.68 -11.06 -38.78
C ARG A 126 40.18 -11.01 -38.53
N TYR A 127 39.80 -10.43 -37.40
CA TYR A 127 38.48 -9.82 -37.21
C TYR A 127 38.45 -8.45 -37.90
N VAL A 128 37.26 -8.00 -38.28
CA VAL A 128 36.99 -6.59 -38.63
C VAL A 128 35.75 -6.17 -37.87
N LEU A 129 35.89 -5.18 -36.98
CA LEU A 129 34.75 -4.43 -36.45
C LEU A 129 34.35 -3.38 -37.49
N ALA A 130 33.05 -3.21 -37.71
CA ALA A 130 32.48 -2.03 -38.33
C ALA A 130 31.85 -1.18 -37.22
N ASP A 131 32.31 0.06 -37.08
CA ASP A 131 32.00 0.90 -35.92
C ASP A 131 30.74 1.77 -36.13
N ALA A 132 30.48 2.66 -35.18
CA ALA A 132 29.16 3.17 -34.88
C ALA A 132 28.67 4.34 -35.76
N ASN A 133 27.33 4.40 -35.89
CA ASN A 133 26.53 5.60 -35.63
C ASN A 133 26.69 6.85 -36.53
N GLN A 134 25.63 7.18 -37.28
CA GLN A 134 25.32 8.58 -37.61
C GLN A 134 23.82 8.88 -37.49
N ILE A 135 23.49 10.06 -36.96
CA ILE A 135 22.16 10.46 -36.49
C ILE A 135 21.70 11.75 -37.19
N MET A 136 20.53 11.73 -37.83
CA MET A 136 19.62 12.88 -38.03
C MET A 136 18.20 12.28 -38.01
N MET A 137 17.28 12.62 -37.09
CA MET A 137 16.62 13.92 -36.85
C MET A 137 15.76 14.40 -38.02
N GLU A 138 14.53 13.90 -38.05
CA GLU A 138 13.29 14.65 -38.33
C GLU A 138 12.28 14.32 -37.21
#